data_AF-A0A497NRY9-F1
#
_entry.id   AF-A0A497NRY9-F1
#
_cell.length_a   1.000
_cell.length_b   1.000
_cell.length_c   1.000
_cell.angle_alpha   90.00
_cell.angle_beta   90.00
_cell.angle_gamma   90.00
#
_symmetry.space_group_name_H-M   'P 1'
#
loop_
_entity.id
_entity.type
_entity.pdbx_description
1 polymer ?
#
loop_
_entity_poly.entity_id
_entity_poly.type
_entity_poly.pdbx_seq_one_letter_code
_entity_poly.pdbx_strand_id
1 'polypeptide(L)'
;FHNTAQNHQLNPKPTKKAKNTNLQHQNFDLLLREERVPTQQELRRIFLSGDKKARAACVLIAHSGLRLMSLGNYRGLDGLRVRDFPEIKIEGGTVEFEQIPTMVVVRPELSKARHQYFTFLSEEGCQYLKDYLEERMLNGESLMSDSPVIRPKVASKPFIRTVNIGDMIRNVVRKAGFSWRPYVLRAYFDTQLMLAESKGLVLRDYRQFWMGHKGDIENRYTTNKCRLPESVIEDMREAYRRSQEYLQTIKPETSRENLMEEFRKQLLLVAGFTPEEIEKIDLVGLSDKEFQELVRKRLVGSRNEDCGIQKVIDLNQIEEYLEKGWEYMATLPNQKVIVKLQS
;
A
#
# COMPACT_ATOMS: atom_id res chain seq x y z
N PHE A 1 10.44 -52.75 -68.86
CA PHE A 1 11.14 -53.21 -67.64
C PHE A 1 10.83 -52.23 -66.51
N HIS A 2 9.89 -52.60 -65.65
CA HIS A 2 9.62 -51.96 -64.35
C HIS A 2 10.77 -52.25 -63.38
N ASN A 3 11.11 -51.31 -62.49
CA ASN A 3 10.83 -51.50 -61.07
C ASN A 3 10.85 -50.17 -60.29
N THR A 4 9.83 -50.01 -59.47
CA THR A 4 9.52 -48.83 -58.65
C THR A 4 9.83 -49.21 -57.21
N ALA A 5 10.70 -48.49 -56.51
CA ALA A 5 10.87 -48.66 -55.07
C ALA A 5 10.42 -47.38 -54.34
N GLN A 6 9.19 -47.44 -53.82
CA GLN A 6 8.63 -46.46 -52.89
C GLN A 6 9.35 -46.56 -51.54
N ASN A 7 10.00 -45.48 -51.10
CA ASN A 7 10.49 -45.36 -49.73
C ASN A 7 9.36 -44.77 -48.85
N HIS A 8 8.66 -45.64 -48.13
CA HIS A 8 7.81 -45.22 -47.01
C HIS A 8 8.69 -44.72 -45.86
N GLN A 9 8.81 -43.40 -45.69
CA GLN A 9 9.31 -42.82 -44.44
C GLN A 9 8.27 -43.06 -43.33
N LEU A 10 8.51 -44.09 -42.53
CA LEU A 10 7.87 -44.28 -41.24
C LEU A 10 8.28 -43.13 -40.32
N ASN A 11 7.38 -42.16 -40.11
CA ASN A 11 7.53 -41.18 -39.04
C ASN A 11 7.58 -41.93 -37.69
N PRO A 12 8.69 -41.85 -36.92
CA PRO A 12 8.77 -42.57 -35.66
C PRO A 12 7.76 -41.98 -34.67
N LYS A 13 6.87 -42.84 -34.15
CA LYS A 13 5.93 -42.44 -33.09
C LYS A 13 6.74 -41.90 -31.89
N PRO A 14 6.42 -40.70 -31.38
CA PRO A 14 7.20 -40.09 -30.30
C PRO A 14 7.20 -40.98 -29.06
N THR A 15 8.40 -41.24 -28.53
CA THR A 15 8.63 -42.08 -27.35
C THR A 15 7.90 -41.52 -26.13
N LYS A 16 7.52 -42.39 -25.18
CA LYS A 16 6.81 -41.98 -23.94
C LYS A 16 7.51 -40.84 -23.17
N LYS A 17 8.85 -40.75 -23.25
CA LYS A 17 9.65 -39.65 -22.68
C LYS A 17 9.38 -38.29 -23.36
N ALA A 18 9.28 -38.26 -24.68
CA ALA A 18 8.97 -37.05 -25.46
C ALA A 18 7.53 -36.58 -25.23
N LYS A 19 6.58 -37.52 -25.06
CA LYS A 19 5.19 -37.18 -24.69
C LYS A 19 5.10 -36.56 -23.29
N ASN A 20 5.83 -37.09 -22.30
CA ASN A 20 5.84 -36.55 -20.94
C ASN A 20 6.49 -35.16 -20.83
N THR A 21 7.55 -34.90 -21.58
CA THR A 21 8.18 -33.57 -21.62
C THR A 21 7.30 -32.55 -22.32
N ASN A 22 6.61 -32.92 -23.40
CA ASN A 22 5.61 -32.05 -24.03
C ASN A 22 4.40 -31.77 -23.14
N LEU A 23 3.89 -32.76 -22.39
CA LEU A 23 2.81 -32.56 -21.41
C LEU A 23 3.24 -31.64 -20.25
N GLN A 24 4.48 -31.78 -19.75
CA GLN A 24 5.02 -30.90 -18.71
C GLN A 24 5.24 -29.47 -19.23
N HIS A 25 5.75 -29.28 -20.44
CA HIS A 25 5.87 -27.96 -21.06
C HIS A 25 4.51 -27.33 -21.37
N GLN A 26 3.54 -28.09 -21.90
CA GLN A 26 2.19 -27.59 -22.14
C GLN A 26 1.48 -27.18 -20.85
N ASN A 27 1.59 -27.98 -19.77
CA ASN A 27 1.05 -27.60 -18.46
C ASN A 27 1.79 -26.39 -17.87
N PHE A 28 3.10 -26.27 -18.08
CA PHE A 28 3.90 -25.12 -17.63
C PHE A 28 3.53 -23.82 -18.37
N ASP A 29 3.25 -23.90 -19.67
CA ASP A 29 2.80 -22.78 -20.49
C ASP A 29 1.35 -22.37 -20.18
N LEU A 30 0.48 -23.34 -19.86
CA LEU A 30 -0.88 -23.06 -19.39
C LEU A 30 -0.86 -22.37 -18.01
N LEU A 31 -0.01 -22.82 -17.09
CA LEU A 31 0.19 -22.19 -15.77
C LEU A 31 0.72 -20.75 -15.87
N LEU A 32 1.53 -20.44 -16.89
CA LEU A 32 2.04 -19.07 -17.13
C LEU A 32 0.97 -18.14 -17.71
N ARG A 33 0.01 -18.67 -18.48
CA ARG A 33 -1.05 -17.88 -19.12
C ARG A 33 -2.15 -17.43 -18.14
N GLU A 34 -2.38 -18.18 -17.07
CA GLU A 34 -3.36 -17.84 -16.02
C GLU A 34 -2.72 -17.14 -14.80
N GLU A 35 -1.40 -16.99 -14.77
CA GLU A 35 -0.69 -16.30 -13.70
C GLU A 35 -0.93 -14.78 -13.79
N ARG A 36 -1.64 -14.25 -12.78
CA ARG A 36 -1.87 -12.81 -12.63
C ARG A 36 -1.33 -12.30 -11.30
N VAL A 37 -1.18 -10.99 -11.21
CA VAL A 37 -0.83 -10.31 -9.98
C VAL A 37 -1.95 -10.48 -8.93
N PRO A 38 -1.63 -10.79 -7.66
CA PRO A 38 -2.63 -10.88 -6.59
C PRO A 38 -3.31 -9.52 -6.33
N THR A 39 -4.56 -9.55 -5.88
CA THR A 39 -5.16 -8.37 -5.25
C THR A 39 -4.60 -8.18 -3.83
N GLN A 40 -4.81 -7.00 -3.22
CA GLN A 40 -4.45 -6.75 -1.82
C GLN A 40 -5.03 -7.81 -0.86
N GLN A 41 -6.29 -8.22 -1.08
CA GLN A 41 -6.93 -9.26 -0.25
C GLN A 41 -6.32 -10.64 -0.45
N GLU A 42 -5.90 -10.98 -1.67
CA GLU A 42 -5.21 -12.23 -1.96
C GLU A 42 -3.80 -12.25 -1.39
N LEU A 43 -3.09 -11.12 -1.50
CA LEU A 43 -1.80 -10.94 -0.87
C LEU A 43 -1.90 -11.08 0.65
N ARG A 44 -2.96 -10.53 1.27
CA ARG A 44 -3.25 -10.74 2.70
C ARG A 44 -3.39 -12.22 3.03
N ARG A 45 -4.17 -12.96 2.24
CA ARG A 45 -4.33 -14.42 2.43
C ARG A 45 -3.00 -15.16 2.33
N ILE A 46 -2.11 -14.75 1.41
CA ILE A 46 -0.75 -15.29 1.31
C ILE A 46 0.04 -14.98 2.59
N PHE A 47 0.06 -13.72 3.06
CA PHE A 47 0.77 -13.35 4.29
C PHE A 47 0.30 -14.13 5.52
N LEU A 48 -1.02 -14.30 5.67
CA LEU A 48 -1.61 -15.00 6.81
C LEU A 48 -1.44 -16.53 6.75
N SER A 49 -1.11 -17.10 5.58
CA SER A 49 -0.87 -18.54 5.41
C SER A 49 0.55 -18.98 5.79
N GLY A 50 1.46 -18.04 6.04
CA GLY A 50 2.85 -18.27 6.41
C GLY A 50 3.15 -18.08 7.90
N ASP A 51 4.22 -18.70 8.37
CA ASP A 51 4.86 -18.35 9.65
C ASP A 51 5.49 -16.95 9.58
N LYS A 52 5.91 -16.38 10.71
CA LYS A 52 6.46 -15.00 10.75
C LYS A 52 7.63 -14.81 9.79
N LYS A 53 8.49 -15.83 9.68
CA LYS A 53 9.61 -15.86 8.73
C LYS A 53 9.13 -15.78 7.28
N ALA A 54 8.21 -16.65 6.87
CA ALA A 54 7.73 -16.67 5.49
C ALA A 54 6.94 -15.40 5.17
N ARG A 55 6.16 -14.90 6.13
CA ARG A 55 5.45 -13.63 6.02
C ARG A 55 6.40 -12.45 5.82
N ALA A 56 7.45 -12.34 6.64
CA ALA A 56 8.50 -11.33 6.48
C ALA A 56 9.18 -11.42 5.11
N ALA A 57 9.51 -12.63 4.63
CA ALA A 57 10.10 -12.80 3.30
C ALA A 57 9.13 -12.40 2.16
N CYS A 58 7.85 -12.73 2.29
CA CYS A 58 6.82 -12.36 1.32
C CYS A 58 6.65 -10.84 1.24
N VAL A 59 6.53 -10.16 2.39
CA VAL A 59 6.31 -8.71 2.42
C VAL A 59 7.52 -7.92 1.95
N LEU A 60 8.75 -8.36 2.26
CA LEU A 60 9.98 -7.76 1.73
C LEU A 60 10.06 -7.82 0.19
N ILE A 61 9.44 -8.81 -0.43
CA ILE A 61 9.37 -8.88 -1.90
C ILE A 61 8.20 -8.06 -2.43
N ALA A 62 7.02 -8.20 -1.81
CA ALA A 62 5.78 -7.61 -2.28
C ALA A 62 5.69 -6.11 -2.07
N HIS A 63 6.29 -5.58 -1.00
CA HIS A 63 6.22 -4.17 -0.65
C HIS A 63 7.51 -3.42 -0.96
N SER A 64 8.66 -4.09 -1.07
CA SER A 64 9.92 -3.40 -1.41
C SER A 64 10.44 -3.71 -2.80
N GLY A 65 9.76 -4.59 -3.55
CA GLY A 65 10.19 -4.96 -4.89
C GLY A 65 11.58 -5.59 -4.88
N LEU A 66 11.93 -6.38 -3.86
CA LEU A 66 13.22 -7.08 -3.81
C LEU A 66 13.23 -8.31 -4.72
N ARG A 67 14.41 -8.77 -5.11
CA ARG A 67 14.56 -10.09 -5.74
C ARG A 67 14.72 -11.13 -4.64
N LEU A 68 14.27 -12.36 -4.91
CA LEU A 68 14.51 -13.48 -3.97
C LEU A 68 16.00 -13.63 -3.63
N MET A 69 16.88 -13.39 -4.61
CA MET A 69 18.32 -13.47 -4.42
C MET A 69 18.87 -12.40 -3.47
N SER A 70 18.19 -11.26 -3.35
CA SER A 70 18.57 -10.19 -2.42
C SER A 70 18.34 -10.62 -0.97
N LEU A 71 17.32 -11.44 -0.69
CA LEU A 71 17.11 -12.02 0.64
C LEU A 71 18.15 -13.09 0.99
N GLY A 72 18.70 -13.76 -0.01
CA GLY A 72 19.75 -14.76 0.17
C GLY A 72 20.18 -15.37 -1.15
N ASN A 73 21.48 -15.39 -1.43
CA ASN A 73 22.03 -15.82 -2.71
C ASN A 73 22.01 -17.35 -2.91
N TYR A 74 22.29 -17.81 -4.13
CA TYR A 74 22.24 -19.25 -4.44
C TYR A 74 23.20 -20.10 -3.61
N ARG A 75 24.35 -19.53 -3.23
CA ARG A 75 25.38 -20.23 -2.44
C ARG A 75 25.06 -20.25 -0.94
N GLY A 76 24.18 -19.36 -0.47
CA GLY A 76 23.89 -19.13 0.95
C GLY A 76 25.06 -18.47 1.68
N LEU A 77 25.84 -17.65 0.98
CA LEU A 77 27.02 -16.96 1.50
C LEU A 77 26.76 -15.49 1.81
N ASP A 78 25.74 -14.90 1.19
CA ASP A 78 25.34 -13.51 1.43
C ASP A 78 23.84 -13.35 1.20
N GLY A 79 23.28 -12.27 1.75
CA GLY A 79 21.88 -11.88 1.67
C GLY A 79 21.67 -10.58 2.44
N LEU A 80 20.41 -10.14 2.52
CA LEU A 80 20.04 -8.94 3.26
C LEU A 80 20.36 -9.11 4.76
N ARG A 81 20.97 -8.10 5.35
CA ARG A 81 21.41 -8.03 6.75
C ARG A 81 20.64 -6.97 7.51
N VAL A 82 20.66 -7.03 8.83
CA VAL A 82 20.03 -6.01 9.70
C VAL A 82 20.54 -4.61 9.34
N ARG A 83 21.86 -4.44 9.16
CA ARG A 83 22.48 -3.17 8.78
C ARG A 83 22.07 -2.62 7.41
N ASP A 84 21.42 -3.42 6.57
CA ASP A 84 20.90 -2.97 5.28
C ASP A 84 19.59 -2.16 5.47
N PHE A 85 19.07 -2.08 6.70
CA PHE A 85 18.00 -1.17 7.13
C PHE A 85 18.62 -0.09 8.03
N PRO A 86 19.03 1.08 7.50
CA PRO A 86 19.78 2.06 8.27
C PRO A 86 19.00 2.68 9.45
N GLU A 87 17.67 2.59 9.41
CA GLU A 87 16.77 3.18 10.41
C GLU A 87 16.27 2.17 11.45
N ILE A 88 16.81 0.93 11.43
CA ILE A 88 16.44 -0.10 12.41
C ILE A 88 17.23 0.09 13.71
N LYS A 89 16.53 0.05 14.84
CA LYS A 89 17.12 -0.03 16.19
C LYS A 89 16.73 -1.33 16.84
N ILE A 90 17.71 -2.02 17.41
CA ILE A 90 17.52 -3.26 18.15
C ILE A 90 18.13 -3.08 19.53
N GLU A 91 17.28 -2.91 20.54
CA GLU A 91 17.69 -2.68 21.93
C GLU A 91 16.73 -3.42 22.86
N GLY A 92 17.22 -3.99 23.97
CA GLY A 92 16.35 -4.63 24.97
C GLY A 92 15.46 -5.78 24.46
N GLY A 93 15.78 -6.38 23.30
CA GLY A 93 14.96 -7.44 22.70
C GLY A 93 13.76 -6.91 21.89
N THR A 94 13.67 -5.60 21.67
CA THR A 94 12.67 -4.98 20.80
C THR A 94 13.30 -4.48 19.51
N VAL A 95 12.48 -4.39 18.46
CA VAL A 95 12.85 -3.78 17.18
C VAL A 95 12.00 -2.55 16.93
N GLU A 96 12.66 -1.44 16.65
CA GLU A 96 12.02 -0.17 16.30
C GLU A 96 12.60 0.35 14.98
N PHE A 97 11.77 1.10 14.24
CA PHE A 97 12.18 1.79 13.02
C PHE A 97 12.07 3.28 13.26
N GLU A 98 13.18 4.01 13.16
CA GLU A 98 13.19 5.46 13.39
C GLU A 98 12.38 6.22 12.34
N GLN A 99 12.26 5.67 11.13
CA GLN A 99 11.49 6.24 10.04
C GLN A 99 10.67 5.16 9.33
N ILE A 100 9.43 5.50 9.01
CA ILE A 100 8.48 4.68 8.25
C ILE A 100 7.92 5.53 7.10
N PRO A 101 7.86 5.06 5.84
CA PRO A 101 8.41 3.81 5.30
C PRO A 101 9.92 3.69 5.54
N THR A 102 10.41 2.51 5.94
CA THR A 102 11.85 2.35 6.26
C THR A 102 12.68 2.06 5.02
N MET A 103 13.88 2.62 4.93
CA MET A 103 14.80 2.38 3.82
C MET A 103 15.37 0.96 3.86
N VAL A 104 15.48 0.34 2.68
CA VAL A 104 16.15 -0.95 2.47
C VAL A 104 17.24 -0.78 1.43
N VAL A 105 18.50 -0.89 1.84
CA VAL A 105 19.66 -0.75 0.98
C VAL A 105 20.02 -2.10 0.34
N VAL A 106 20.05 -2.16 -0.98
CA VAL A 106 20.48 -3.35 -1.72
C VAL A 106 21.91 -3.15 -2.18
N ARG A 107 22.84 -3.86 -1.54
CA ARG A 107 24.26 -3.81 -1.85
C ARG A 107 24.57 -4.34 -3.27
N PRO A 108 25.66 -3.90 -3.92
CA PRO A 108 26.01 -4.31 -5.28
C PRO A 108 26.09 -5.83 -5.48
N GLU A 109 26.53 -6.58 -4.47
CA GLU A 109 26.65 -8.05 -4.52
C GLU A 109 25.29 -8.75 -4.60
N LEU A 110 24.22 -8.08 -4.16
CA LEU A 110 22.85 -8.57 -4.15
C LEU A 110 22.03 -8.03 -5.35
N SER A 111 22.58 -7.08 -6.10
CA SER A 111 21.95 -6.47 -7.26
C SER A 111 22.32 -7.20 -8.55
N LYS A 112 21.31 -7.52 -9.37
CA LYS A 112 21.52 -8.11 -10.72
C LYS A 112 22.37 -7.17 -11.60
N ALA A 113 22.18 -5.87 -11.44
CA ALA A 113 22.86 -4.85 -12.23
C ALA A 113 24.22 -4.43 -11.64
N ARG A 114 24.65 -5.07 -10.53
CA ARG A 114 25.93 -4.85 -9.84
C ARG A 114 26.17 -3.40 -9.41
N HIS A 115 25.10 -2.68 -9.08
CA HIS A 115 25.15 -1.36 -8.45
C HIS A 115 24.36 -1.39 -7.15
N GLN A 116 24.67 -0.46 -6.25
CA GLN A 116 23.87 -0.24 -5.06
C GLN A 116 22.64 0.59 -5.41
N TYR A 117 21.49 0.19 -4.89
CA TYR A 117 20.27 1.01 -4.92
C TYR A 117 19.55 0.84 -3.58
N PHE A 118 18.49 1.61 -3.36
CA PHE A 118 17.61 1.40 -2.22
C PHE A 118 16.15 1.38 -2.67
N THR A 119 15.32 0.87 -1.78
CA THR A 119 13.86 0.85 -1.87
C THR A 119 13.33 1.13 -0.46
N PHE A 120 12.01 1.11 -0.28
CA PHE A 120 11.40 1.26 1.03
C PHE A 120 10.57 0.03 1.40
N LEU A 121 10.34 -0.16 2.69
CA LEU A 121 9.41 -1.14 3.23
C LEU A 121 8.26 -0.39 3.89
N SER A 122 7.02 -0.81 3.59
CA SER A 122 5.82 -0.17 4.11
C SER A 122 5.68 -0.37 5.62
N GLU A 123 4.78 0.38 6.23
CA GLU A 123 4.42 0.24 7.66
C GLU A 123 4.01 -1.20 8.02
N GLU A 124 3.09 -1.82 7.28
CA GLU A 124 2.71 -3.23 7.44
C GLU A 124 3.91 -4.18 7.30
N GLY A 125 4.83 -3.88 6.38
CA GLY A 125 6.05 -4.64 6.19
C GLY A 125 7.00 -4.54 7.37
N CYS A 126 7.14 -3.33 7.93
CA CYS A 126 7.91 -3.08 9.15
C CYS A 126 7.36 -3.89 10.32
N GLN A 127 6.03 -3.93 10.50
CA GLN A 127 5.40 -4.70 11.56
C GLN A 127 5.69 -6.21 11.42
N TYR A 128 5.53 -6.79 10.23
CA TYR A 128 5.83 -8.22 10.04
C TYR A 128 7.32 -8.55 10.17
N LEU A 129 8.21 -7.64 9.77
CA LEU A 129 9.63 -7.81 9.97
C LEU A 129 9.99 -7.73 11.46
N LYS A 130 9.45 -6.74 12.18
CA LYS A 130 9.58 -6.59 13.64
C LYS A 130 9.17 -7.87 14.36
N ASP A 131 7.93 -8.34 14.14
CA ASP A 131 7.39 -9.54 14.79
C ASP A 131 8.30 -10.77 14.62
N TYR A 132 8.92 -10.89 13.44
CA TYR A 132 9.82 -11.99 13.11
C TYR A 132 11.20 -11.84 13.77
N LEU A 133 11.79 -10.65 13.77
CA LEU A 133 13.08 -10.41 14.41
C LEU A 133 12.98 -10.53 15.94
N GLU A 134 11.92 -10.01 16.53
CA GLU A 134 11.65 -10.16 17.97
C GLU A 134 11.42 -11.62 18.36
N GLU A 135 10.69 -12.40 17.56
CA GLU A 135 10.55 -13.84 17.78
C GLU A 135 11.90 -14.55 17.80
N ARG A 136 12.87 -14.13 16.97
CA ARG A 136 14.22 -14.72 17.01
C ARG A 136 14.94 -14.39 18.31
N MET A 137 14.85 -13.15 18.76
CA MET A 137 15.46 -12.72 20.03
C MET A 137 14.82 -13.42 21.23
N LEU A 138 13.50 -13.57 21.24
CA LEU A 138 12.78 -14.35 22.26
C LEU A 138 13.22 -15.82 22.30
N ASN A 139 13.60 -16.39 21.16
CA ASN A 139 14.16 -17.73 21.07
C ASN A 139 15.68 -17.79 21.37
N GLY A 140 16.25 -16.71 21.93
CA GLY A 140 17.64 -16.64 22.40
C GLY A 140 18.67 -16.24 21.34
N GLU A 141 18.25 -15.81 20.15
CA GLU A 141 19.17 -15.34 19.11
C GLU A 141 19.62 -13.89 19.36
N SER A 142 20.92 -13.65 19.50
CA SER A 142 21.47 -12.29 19.52
C SER A 142 21.61 -11.72 18.11
N LEU A 143 20.74 -10.77 17.76
CA LEU A 143 20.80 -10.11 16.46
C LEU A 143 21.85 -8.99 16.45
N MET A 144 22.81 -9.10 15.53
CA MET A 144 23.86 -8.12 15.28
C MET A 144 23.63 -7.43 13.93
N SER A 145 24.38 -6.37 13.64
CA SER A 145 24.25 -5.63 12.37
C SER A 145 24.45 -6.53 11.13
N ASP A 146 25.32 -7.55 11.25
CA ASP A 146 25.61 -8.52 10.18
C ASP A 146 24.69 -9.74 10.16
N SER A 147 23.75 -9.86 11.11
CA SER A 147 22.82 -10.98 11.15
C SER A 147 21.94 -11.01 9.89
N PRO A 148 21.68 -12.21 9.33
CA PRO A 148 20.81 -12.34 8.17
C PRO A 148 19.38 -11.93 8.55
N VAL A 149 18.73 -11.17 7.68
CA VAL A 149 17.32 -10.78 7.88
C VAL A 149 16.45 -12.01 7.84
N ILE A 150 16.60 -12.88 6.84
CA ILE A 150 15.92 -14.18 6.78
C ILE A 150 16.91 -15.31 7.07
N ARG A 151 16.75 -15.96 8.24
CA ARG A 151 17.68 -17.03 8.66
C ARG A 151 17.47 -18.35 7.90
N PRO A 152 18.51 -19.18 7.66
CA PRO A 152 18.31 -20.56 7.22
C PRO A 152 17.66 -21.43 8.31
N LYS A 153 16.83 -22.42 7.94
CA LYS A 153 16.08 -23.26 8.91
C LYS A 153 16.86 -24.49 9.39
N VAL A 154 17.68 -25.10 8.53
CA VAL A 154 18.24 -26.45 8.75
C VAL A 154 19.76 -26.48 8.61
N ALA A 155 20.30 -25.87 7.54
CA ALA A 155 21.73 -25.92 7.27
C ALA A 155 22.47 -24.83 8.06
N SER A 156 23.68 -25.15 8.53
CA SER A 156 24.68 -24.25 9.12
C SER A 156 25.30 -23.30 8.08
N LYS A 157 24.45 -22.69 7.25
CA LYS A 157 24.87 -21.63 6.33
C LYS A 157 24.67 -20.29 7.01
N PRO A 158 25.50 -19.29 6.68
CA PRO A 158 25.29 -17.94 7.20
C PRO A 158 24.00 -17.31 6.65
N PHE A 159 23.61 -17.64 5.41
CA PHE A 159 22.39 -17.11 4.78
C PHE A 159 21.51 -18.21 4.19
N ILE A 160 20.20 -17.96 4.16
CA ILE A 160 19.25 -18.82 3.45
C ILE A 160 19.54 -18.79 1.94
N ARG A 161 19.40 -19.92 1.26
CA ARG A 161 19.56 -19.97 -0.21
C ARG A 161 18.32 -19.46 -0.92
N THR A 162 18.52 -18.85 -2.09
CA THR A 162 17.42 -18.40 -2.98
C THR A 162 16.39 -19.52 -3.25
N VAL A 163 16.86 -20.76 -3.46
CA VAL A 163 15.98 -21.90 -3.72
C VAL A 163 15.06 -22.18 -2.53
N ASN A 164 15.60 -22.13 -1.30
CA ASN A 164 14.84 -22.36 -0.09
C ASN A 164 13.83 -21.21 0.18
N ILE A 165 14.17 -19.97 -0.19
CA ILE A 165 13.24 -18.84 -0.16
C ILE A 165 12.09 -19.09 -1.14
N GLY A 166 12.42 -19.49 -2.38
CA GLY A 166 11.42 -19.79 -3.40
C GLY A 166 10.48 -20.92 -3.00
N ASP A 167 11.01 -22.00 -2.41
CA ASP A 167 10.21 -23.12 -1.91
C ASP A 167 9.32 -22.72 -0.75
N MET A 168 9.85 -21.93 0.20
CA MET A 168 9.09 -21.39 1.33
C MET A 168 7.91 -20.54 0.85
N ILE A 169 8.15 -19.59 -0.05
CA ILE A 169 7.09 -18.73 -0.60
C ILE A 169 6.08 -19.55 -1.39
N ARG A 170 6.53 -20.48 -2.24
CA ARG A 170 5.64 -21.35 -3.04
C ARG A 170 4.70 -22.15 -2.15
N ASN A 171 5.20 -22.66 -1.02
CA ASN A 171 4.37 -23.39 -0.06
C ASN A 171 3.30 -22.49 0.58
N VAL A 172 3.65 -21.25 0.92
CA VAL A 172 2.69 -20.27 1.48
C VAL A 172 1.63 -19.87 0.45
N VAL A 173 2.02 -19.61 -0.80
CA VAL A 173 1.09 -19.28 -1.90
C VAL A 173 0.10 -20.43 -2.14
N ARG A 174 0.58 -21.69 -2.14
CA ARG A 174 -0.27 -22.88 -2.26
C ARG A 174 -1.22 -23.06 -1.08
N LYS A 175 -0.76 -22.83 0.14
CA LYS A 175 -1.62 -22.86 1.35
C LYS A 175 -2.74 -21.82 1.28
N ALA A 176 -2.48 -20.67 0.65
CA ALA A 176 -3.48 -19.64 0.40
C ALA A 176 -4.46 -19.99 -0.76
N GLY A 177 -4.28 -21.13 -1.42
CA GLY A 177 -5.16 -21.61 -2.49
C GLY A 177 -4.72 -21.23 -3.91
N PHE A 178 -3.48 -20.77 -4.10
CA PHE A 178 -3.00 -20.30 -5.41
C PHE A 178 -1.85 -21.16 -5.97
N SER A 179 -1.74 -21.22 -7.30
CA SER A 179 -0.69 -21.96 -8.02
C SER A 179 0.46 -21.06 -8.51
N TRP A 180 0.46 -19.78 -8.15
CA TRP A 180 1.41 -18.78 -8.63
C TRP A 180 2.87 -19.04 -8.21
N ARG A 181 3.80 -18.49 -8.97
CA ARG A 181 5.23 -18.56 -8.65
C ARG A 181 5.59 -17.48 -7.65
N PRO A 182 6.68 -17.66 -6.88
CA PRO A 182 7.16 -16.63 -5.96
C PRO A 182 7.41 -15.25 -6.59
N TYR A 183 7.71 -15.19 -7.89
CA TYR A 183 7.95 -13.94 -8.61
C TYR A 183 6.70 -13.06 -8.72
N VAL A 184 5.50 -13.62 -8.53
CA VAL A 184 4.24 -12.87 -8.52
C VAL A 184 4.23 -11.75 -7.47
N LEU A 185 4.92 -11.95 -6.35
CA LEU A 185 5.04 -10.93 -5.29
C LEU A 185 5.82 -9.72 -5.77
N ARG A 186 6.89 -9.92 -6.54
CA ARG A 186 7.66 -8.80 -7.10
C ARG A 186 6.86 -8.10 -8.21
N ALA A 187 6.12 -8.87 -9.02
CA ALA A 187 5.24 -8.31 -10.04
C ALA A 187 4.08 -7.50 -9.42
N TYR A 188 3.62 -7.88 -8.23
CA TYR A 188 2.66 -7.10 -7.44
C TYR A 188 3.19 -5.72 -7.12
N PHE A 189 4.40 -5.63 -6.55
CA PHE A 189 5.03 -4.34 -6.24
C PHE A 189 5.06 -3.40 -7.46
N ASP A 190 5.58 -3.89 -8.58
CA ASP A 190 5.71 -3.11 -9.82
C ASP A 190 4.33 -2.66 -10.35
N THR A 191 3.35 -3.56 -10.33
CA THR A 191 2.00 -3.27 -10.82
C THR A 191 1.28 -2.26 -9.94
N GLN A 192 1.35 -2.40 -8.61
CA GLN A 192 0.72 -1.46 -7.69
C GLN A 192 1.35 -0.07 -7.77
N LEU A 193 2.68 0.02 -7.90
CA LEU A 193 3.33 1.31 -8.09
C LEU A 193 3.10 1.89 -9.49
N MET A 194 2.90 1.07 -10.51
CA MET A 194 2.45 1.54 -11.83
C MET A 194 1.06 2.19 -11.73
N LEU A 195 0.15 1.62 -10.93
CA LEU A 195 -1.15 2.22 -10.68
C LEU A 195 -1.01 3.56 -9.93
N ALA A 196 -0.16 3.62 -8.89
CA ALA A 196 0.14 4.86 -8.18
C ALA A 196 0.77 5.93 -9.10
N GLU A 197 1.66 5.52 -10.01
CA GLU A 197 2.23 6.38 -11.06
C GLU A 197 1.13 6.95 -11.98
N SER A 198 0.16 6.12 -12.39
CA SER A 198 -0.97 6.59 -13.22
C SER A 198 -1.86 7.63 -12.52
N LYS A 199 -1.78 7.70 -11.19
CA LYS A 199 -2.48 8.67 -10.34
C LYS A 199 -1.61 9.87 -9.95
N GLY A 200 -0.39 9.96 -10.46
CA GLY A 200 0.53 11.08 -10.19
C GLY A 200 1.19 11.03 -8.81
N LEU A 201 1.13 9.91 -8.10
CA LEU A 201 1.70 9.80 -6.74
C LEU A 201 3.21 9.49 -6.76
N VAL A 202 3.68 8.80 -7.80
CA VAL A 202 5.05 8.32 -7.98
C VAL A 202 5.53 8.61 -9.37
N LEU A 203 6.78 9.05 -9.50
CA LEU A 203 7.45 9.16 -10.79
C LEU A 203 7.87 7.79 -11.30
N ARG A 204 7.75 7.57 -12.62
CA ARG A 204 8.23 6.34 -13.28
C ARG A 204 9.66 5.99 -12.87
N ASP A 205 10.54 6.99 -12.84
CA ASP A 205 11.95 6.77 -12.52
C ASP A 205 12.15 6.29 -11.08
N TYR A 206 11.34 6.75 -10.12
CA TYR A 206 11.38 6.26 -8.73
C TYR A 206 11.01 4.77 -8.67
N ARG A 207 9.93 4.38 -9.36
CA ARG A 207 9.52 2.98 -9.47
C ARG A 207 10.63 2.12 -10.11
N GLN A 208 11.23 2.58 -11.20
CA GLN A 208 12.32 1.84 -11.87
C GLN A 208 13.57 1.73 -10.97
N PHE A 209 13.91 2.79 -10.23
CA PHE A 209 15.02 2.79 -9.29
C PHE A 209 14.80 1.81 -8.14
N TRP A 210 13.62 1.80 -7.50
CA TRP A 210 13.29 0.84 -6.43
C TRP A 210 13.29 -0.61 -6.92
N MET A 211 13.02 -0.83 -8.20
CA MET A 211 13.15 -2.13 -8.86
C MET A 211 14.62 -2.53 -9.15
N GLY A 212 15.58 -1.64 -8.89
CA GLY A 212 17.00 -1.85 -9.17
C GLY A 212 17.27 -1.92 -10.67
N HIS A 213 16.52 -1.17 -11.47
CA HIS A 213 16.78 -0.98 -12.89
C HIS A 213 17.74 0.21 -13.06
N LYS A 214 18.70 0.07 -13.98
CA LYS A 214 19.52 1.21 -14.39
C LYS A 214 18.63 2.19 -15.14
N GLY A 215 18.75 3.48 -14.80
CA GLY A 215 17.92 4.53 -15.38
C GLY A 215 18.47 5.91 -15.11
N ASP A 216 17.69 6.91 -15.49
CA ASP A 216 18.14 8.30 -15.52
C ASP A 216 18.43 8.87 -14.12
N ILE A 217 17.84 8.35 -13.05
CA ILE A 217 18.15 8.80 -11.68
C ILE A 217 19.61 8.57 -11.32
N GLU A 218 20.17 7.39 -11.69
CA GLU A 218 21.58 7.13 -11.47
C GLU A 218 22.42 8.16 -12.23
N ASN A 219 22.09 8.42 -13.49
CA ASN A 219 22.83 9.36 -14.34
C ASN A 219 22.67 10.84 -13.93
N ARG A 220 21.50 11.22 -13.41
CA ARG A 220 21.11 12.61 -13.13
C ARG A 220 21.55 13.09 -11.77
N TYR A 221 21.69 12.18 -10.80
CA TYR A 221 21.94 12.53 -9.41
C TYR A 221 23.17 11.86 -8.80
N THR A 222 23.71 10.77 -9.39
CA THR A 222 24.92 10.14 -8.85
C THR A 222 26.18 10.75 -9.47
N THR A 223 26.59 11.90 -8.95
CA THR A 223 27.89 12.49 -9.27
C THR A 223 29.00 11.66 -8.61
N ASN A 224 29.53 10.64 -9.29
CA ASN A 224 30.71 9.83 -8.93
C ASN A 224 30.75 9.16 -7.52
N LYS A 225 29.74 9.37 -6.65
CA LYS A 225 29.72 8.93 -5.24
C LYS A 225 28.67 7.86 -4.94
N CYS A 226 27.94 7.36 -5.95
CA CYS A 226 26.90 6.34 -5.80
C CYS A 226 25.85 6.65 -4.69
N ARG A 227 25.63 7.93 -4.38
CA ARG A 227 24.70 8.38 -3.33
C ARG A 227 23.87 9.54 -3.87
N LEU A 228 22.56 9.47 -3.65
CA LEU A 228 21.62 10.53 -3.95
C LEU A 228 21.68 11.61 -2.85
N PRO A 229 21.38 12.87 -3.16
CA PRO A 229 21.16 13.90 -2.14
C PRO A 229 20.01 13.51 -1.19
N GLU A 230 20.12 13.88 0.09
CA GLU A 230 19.10 13.56 1.11
C GLU A 230 17.70 14.08 0.73
N SER A 231 17.62 15.26 0.13
CA SER A 231 16.34 15.83 -0.34
C SER A 231 15.65 14.97 -1.39
N VAL A 232 16.43 14.29 -2.26
CA VAL A 232 15.89 13.36 -3.26
C VAL A 232 15.44 12.07 -2.58
N ILE A 233 16.21 11.57 -1.62
CA ILE A 233 15.84 10.38 -0.85
C ILE A 233 14.51 10.62 -0.12
N GLU A 234 14.34 11.78 0.51
CA GLU A 234 13.12 12.10 1.24
C GLU A 234 11.92 12.34 0.32
N ASP A 235 12.12 12.98 -0.83
CA ASP A 235 11.06 13.08 -1.86
C ASP A 235 10.63 11.68 -2.36
N MET A 236 11.59 10.77 -2.56
CA MET A 236 11.29 9.37 -2.89
C MET A 236 10.54 8.67 -1.75
N ARG A 237 10.94 8.89 -0.49
CA ARG A 237 10.26 8.30 0.67
C ARG A 237 8.82 8.77 0.77
N GLU A 238 8.59 10.07 0.57
CA GLU A 238 7.26 10.66 0.63
C GLU A 238 6.39 10.20 -0.56
N ALA A 239 6.97 10.07 -1.76
CA ALA A 239 6.27 9.47 -2.91
C ALA A 239 5.88 8.01 -2.64
N TYR A 240 6.77 7.22 -2.02
CA TYR A 240 6.45 5.87 -1.59
C TYR A 240 5.37 5.87 -0.51
N ARG A 241 5.45 6.78 0.48
CA ARG A 241 4.51 6.91 1.60
C ARG A 241 3.08 7.10 1.09
N ARG A 242 2.88 8.05 0.18
CA ARG A 242 1.57 8.29 -0.48
C ARG A 242 1.04 7.08 -1.24
N SER A 243 1.94 6.21 -1.71
CA SER A 243 1.60 5.05 -2.54
C SER A 243 1.39 3.76 -1.75
N GLN A 244 1.60 3.80 -0.43
CA GLN A 244 1.40 2.64 0.44
C GLN A 244 -0.03 2.11 0.39
N GLU A 245 -1.03 2.95 0.10
CA GLU A 245 -2.42 2.53 -0.02
C GLU A 245 -2.67 1.47 -1.11
N TYR A 246 -1.79 1.39 -2.12
CA TYR A 246 -1.84 0.39 -3.19
C TYR A 246 -1.10 -0.90 -2.82
N LEU A 247 -0.08 -0.79 -1.94
CA LEU A 247 0.76 -1.91 -1.55
C LEU A 247 0.15 -2.68 -0.38
N GLN A 248 -0.24 -1.98 0.68
CA GLN A 248 -0.64 -2.57 1.95
C GLN A 248 -1.94 -3.37 1.82
N THR A 249 -2.02 -4.46 2.57
CA THR A 249 -3.17 -5.35 2.61
C THR A 249 -4.09 -5.05 3.78
N ILE A 250 -3.56 -4.34 4.78
CA ILE A 250 -4.31 -3.77 5.89
C ILE A 250 -4.58 -2.31 5.52
N LYS A 251 -5.85 -1.95 5.41
CA LYS A 251 -6.23 -0.54 5.38
C LYS A 251 -6.28 -0.08 6.83
N PRO A 252 -5.62 1.03 7.20
CA PRO A 252 -5.93 1.66 8.48
C PRO A 252 -7.41 2.08 8.41
N GLU A 253 -8.28 1.39 9.17
CA GLU A 253 -9.67 1.81 9.41
C GLU A 253 -9.70 3.30 9.86
N THR A 254 -8.65 3.66 10.59
CA THR A 254 -8.24 5.00 11.03
C THR A 254 -8.21 6.06 9.92
N SER A 255 -7.96 5.75 8.64
CA SER A 255 -7.89 6.80 7.61
C SER A 255 -9.27 7.35 7.23
N ARG A 256 -10.29 6.50 7.04
CA ARG A 256 -11.62 6.97 6.66
C ARG A 256 -12.39 7.47 7.86
N GLU A 257 -12.27 6.79 9.00
CA GLU A 257 -12.92 7.18 10.24
C GLU A 257 -12.33 8.46 10.81
N ASN A 258 -11.00 8.63 10.86
CA ASN A 258 -10.42 9.89 11.31
C ASN A 258 -10.66 11.03 10.31
N LEU A 259 -10.62 10.78 9.00
CA LEU A 259 -10.97 11.83 8.01
C LEU A 259 -12.43 12.27 8.17
N MET A 260 -13.33 11.31 8.40
CA MET A 260 -14.74 11.61 8.62
C MET A 260 -14.97 12.29 9.97
N GLU A 261 -14.25 11.87 11.02
CA GLU A 261 -14.28 12.48 12.34
C GLU A 261 -13.75 13.92 12.29
N GLU A 262 -12.58 14.16 11.68
CA GLU A 262 -12.03 15.51 11.50
C GLU A 262 -12.94 16.39 10.66
N PHE A 263 -13.51 15.84 9.57
CA PHE A 263 -14.47 16.57 8.75
C PHE A 263 -15.73 16.95 9.54
N ARG A 264 -16.27 16.02 10.34
CA ARG A 264 -17.41 16.28 11.24
C ARG A 264 -17.05 17.32 12.31
N LYS A 265 -15.86 17.27 12.90
CA LYS A 265 -15.35 18.29 13.85
C LYS A 265 -15.31 19.67 13.21
N GLN A 266 -14.73 19.79 12.01
CA GLN A 266 -14.64 21.07 11.29
C GLN A 266 -16.02 21.64 10.96
N LEU A 267 -16.97 20.81 10.51
CA LEU A 267 -18.34 21.25 10.25
C LEU A 267 -19.08 21.71 11.50
N LEU A 268 -18.85 21.08 12.66
CA LEU A 268 -19.44 21.50 13.93
C LEU A 268 -18.85 22.83 14.42
N LEU A 269 -17.55 23.05 14.27
CA LEU A 269 -16.93 24.34 14.56
C LEU A 269 -17.55 25.45 13.69
N VAL A 270 -17.71 25.21 12.38
CA VAL A 270 -18.38 26.15 11.46
C VAL A 270 -19.85 26.40 11.86
N ALA A 271 -20.53 25.38 12.38
CA ALA A 271 -21.90 25.50 12.90
C ALA A 271 -21.99 26.20 14.27
N GLY A 272 -20.87 26.62 14.87
CA GLY A 272 -20.83 27.37 16.12
C GLY A 272 -20.82 26.51 17.39
N PHE A 273 -20.33 25.27 17.31
CA PHE A 273 -20.00 24.47 18.49
C PHE A 273 -18.61 24.82 19.03
N THR A 274 -18.43 24.81 20.34
CA THR A 274 -17.09 24.99 20.95
C THR A 274 -16.32 23.66 20.97
N PRO A 275 -14.98 23.69 21.05
CA PRO A 275 -14.17 22.48 21.18
C PRO A 275 -14.63 21.57 22.34
N GLU A 276 -15.01 22.14 23.48
CA GLU A 276 -15.46 21.40 24.67
C GLU A 276 -16.86 20.76 24.50
N GLU A 277 -17.71 21.34 23.63
CA GLU A 277 -18.99 20.73 23.25
C GLU A 277 -18.76 19.55 22.29
N ILE A 278 -17.81 19.70 21.36
CA ILE A 278 -17.48 18.67 20.36
C ILE A 278 -16.86 17.42 21.01
N GLU A 279 -16.02 17.58 22.04
CA GLU A 279 -15.43 16.45 22.77
C GLU A 279 -16.46 15.55 23.47
N LYS A 280 -17.66 16.07 23.74
CA LYS A 280 -18.75 15.32 24.38
C LYS A 280 -19.62 14.55 23.39
N ILE A 281 -19.40 14.73 22.09
CA ILE A 281 -20.18 14.09 21.03
C ILE A 281 -19.40 12.88 20.53
N ASP A 282 -20.03 11.71 20.52
CA ASP A 282 -19.48 10.54 19.82
C ASP A 282 -19.64 10.70 18.31
N LEU A 283 -18.62 11.30 17.69
CA LEU A 283 -18.60 11.58 16.25
C LEU A 283 -18.41 10.33 15.39
N VAL A 284 -17.95 9.23 15.95
CA VAL A 284 -17.70 7.98 15.22
C VAL A 284 -18.96 7.11 15.20
N GLY A 285 -19.68 7.05 16.33
CA GLY A 285 -20.94 6.33 16.46
C GLY A 285 -22.15 7.03 15.84
N LEU A 286 -22.05 8.31 15.49
CA LEU A 286 -23.18 9.08 14.95
C LEU A 286 -23.55 8.69 13.52
N SER A 287 -24.85 8.50 13.25
CA SER A 287 -25.33 8.34 11.87
C SER A 287 -25.33 9.68 11.11
N ASP A 288 -25.25 9.62 9.79
CA ASP A 288 -25.26 10.84 8.94
C ASP A 288 -26.51 11.69 9.13
N LYS A 289 -27.66 11.06 9.42
CA LYS A 289 -28.93 11.76 9.67
C LYS A 289 -28.90 12.52 10.99
N GLU A 290 -28.43 11.89 12.06
CA GLU A 290 -28.29 12.53 13.37
C GLU A 290 -27.28 13.69 13.32
N PHE A 291 -26.20 13.53 12.54
CA PHE A 291 -25.19 14.56 12.36
C PHE A 291 -25.78 15.79 11.65
N GLN A 292 -26.49 15.56 10.54
CA GLN A 292 -27.17 16.62 9.81
C GLN A 292 -28.21 17.35 10.66
N GLU A 293 -28.98 16.62 11.49
CA GLU A 293 -29.93 17.23 12.41
C GLU A 293 -29.24 18.09 13.47
N LEU A 294 -28.10 17.65 14.00
CA LEU A 294 -27.35 18.37 15.02
C LEU A 294 -26.78 19.69 14.47
N VAL A 295 -26.18 19.65 13.28
CA VAL A 295 -25.73 20.84 12.54
C VAL A 295 -26.90 21.77 12.23
N ARG A 296 -28.03 21.21 11.73
CA ARG A 296 -29.22 21.99 11.40
C ARG A 296 -29.84 22.65 12.63
N LYS A 297 -29.95 21.95 13.76
CA LYS A 297 -30.50 22.49 15.01
C LYS A 297 -29.67 23.67 15.52
N ARG A 298 -28.33 23.62 15.45
CA ARG A 298 -27.47 24.72 15.88
C ARG A 298 -27.53 25.92 14.93
N LEU A 299 -27.52 25.68 13.63
CA LEU A 299 -27.63 26.73 12.60
C LEU A 299 -29.03 27.38 12.55
N VAL A 300 -30.09 26.62 12.81
CA VAL A 300 -31.47 27.14 12.84
C VAL A 300 -31.81 27.73 14.21
N GLY A 301 -31.26 27.19 15.29
CA GLY A 301 -31.37 27.74 16.65
C GLY A 301 -30.63 29.06 16.85
N SER A 302 -29.75 29.43 15.92
CA SER A 302 -29.13 30.76 15.81
C SER A 302 -29.89 31.69 14.85
N ARG A 303 -31.18 31.41 14.57
CA ARG A 303 -32.10 32.46 14.11
C ARG A 303 -32.34 33.44 15.25
N ASN A 304 -31.72 34.61 15.16
CA ASN A 304 -32.43 35.82 15.52
C ASN A 304 -33.65 35.91 14.59
N GLU A 305 -34.83 35.52 15.09
CA GLU A 305 -36.09 35.60 14.33
C GLU A 305 -36.54 37.04 14.06
N ASP A 306 -35.89 38.04 14.66
CA ASP A 306 -36.16 39.44 14.42
C ASP A 306 -34.87 40.20 14.12
N CYS A 307 -34.55 40.40 12.83
CA CYS A 307 -33.98 41.70 12.49
C CYS A 307 -35.21 42.63 12.43
N GLY A 308 -35.38 43.51 13.42
CA GLY A 308 -36.61 44.31 13.57
C GLY A 308 -36.97 45.22 12.38
N ILE A 309 -36.17 45.19 11.32
CA ILE A 309 -36.28 46.03 10.12
C ILE A 309 -36.75 45.21 8.90
N GLN A 310 -36.52 43.89 8.83
CA GLN A 310 -36.94 43.05 7.70
C GLN A 310 -37.50 41.69 8.17
N LYS A 311 -38.61 41.27 7.58
CA LYS A 311 -39.30 40.02 7.90
C LYS A 311 -39.62 39.21 6.65
N VAL A 312 -39.61 37.89 6.79
CA VAL A 312 -40.09 36.96 5.77
C VAL A 312 -41.43 36.43 6.21
N ILE A 313 -42.48 36.74 5.45
CA ILE A 313 -43.87 36.38 5.74
C ILE A 313 -44.43 35.50 4.63
N ASP A 314 -45.52 34.79 4.89
CA ASP A 314 -46.24 34.06 3.83
C ASP A 314 -47.06 35.05 2.98
N LEU A 315 -47.26 34.73 1.70
CA LEU A 315 -47.96 35.63 0.75
C LEU A 315 -49.34 36.08 1.24
N ASN A 316 -50.03 35.20 1.98
CA ASN A 316 -51.38 35.45 2.52
C ASN A 316 -51.39 36.47 3.66
N GLN A 317 -50.23 36.80 4.22
CA GLN A 317 -50.08 37.75 5.33
C GLN A 317 -49.64 39.14 4.85
N ILE A 318 -49.38 39.30 3.54
CA ILE A 318 -48.79 40.54 3.01
C ILE A 318 -49.67 41.77 3.28
N GLU A 319 -50.99 41.65 3.11
CA GLU A 319 -51.95 42.75 3.30
C GLU A 319 -51.89 43.28 4.75
N GLU A 320 -51.84 42.39 5.74
CA GLU A 320 -51.76 42.75 7.16
C GLU A 320 -50.47 43.53 7.49
N TYR A 321 -49.35 43.19 6.85
CA TYR A 321 -48.08 43.87 7.09
C TYR A 321 -47.97 45.21 6.35
N LEU A 322 -48.56 45.32 5.15
CA LEU A 322 -48.65 46.60 4.43
C LEU A 322 -49.48 47.61 5.23
N GLU A 323 -50.59 47.20 5.86
CA GLU A 323 -51.41 48.06 6.74
C GLU A 323 -50.65 48.54 7.98
N LYS A 324 -49.69 47.75 8.48
CA LYS A 324 -48.83 48.08 9.63
C LYS A 324 -47.60 48.90 9.26
N GLY A 325 -47.53 49.44 8.04
CA GLY A 325 -46.42 50.32 7.60
C GLY A 325 -45.16 49.59 7.13
N TRP A 326 -45.28 48.32 6.73
CA TRP A 326 -44.17 47.59 6.10
C TRP A 326 -44.24 47.76 4.57
N GLU A 327 -43.08 47.82 3.93
CA GLU A 327 -42.90 47.92 2.48
C GLU A 327 -42.55 46.56 1.88
N TYR A 328 -43.22 46.18 0.79
CA TYR A 328 -42.89 44.98 0.03
C TYR A 328 -41.56 45.13 -0.71
N MET A 329 -40.69 44.12 -0.62
CA MET A 329 -39.39 44.12 -1.31
C MET A 329 -39.30 43.10 -2.43
N ALA A 330 -39.62 41.83 -2.15
CA ALA A 330 -39.44 40.75 -3.12
C ALA A 330 -40.23 39.49 -2.73
N THR A 331 -40.60 38.71 -3.75
CA THR A 331 -41.23 37.38 -3.59
C THR A 331 -40.20 36.29 -3.81
N LEU A 332 -40.18 35.30 -2.91
CA LEU A 332 -39.34 34.11 -2.97
C LEU A 332 -40.06 32.97 -3.71
N PRO A 333 -39.33 32.00 -4.30
CA PRO A 333 -39.91 30.90 -5.10
C PRO A 333 -40.87 29.97 -4.35
N ASN A 334 -40.90 30.05 -3.01
CA ASN A 334 -41.69 29.20 -2.12
C ASN A 334 -42.95 29.90 -1.57
N GLN A 335 -43.52 30.86 -2.31
CA GLN A 335 -44.70 31.65 -1.90
C GLN A 335 -44.49 32.48 -0.62
N LYS A 336 -43.22 32.80 -0.30
CA LYS A 336 -42.88 33.72 0.79
C LYS A 336 -42.51 35.08 0.25
N VAL A 337 -42.70 36.09 1.08
CA VAL A 337 -42.48 37.49 0.74
C VAL A 337 -41.55 38.13 1.76
N ILE A 338 -40.61 38.94 1.27
CA ILE A 338 -39.74 39.77 2.11
C ILE A 338 -40.38 41.16 2.23
N VAL A 339 -40.63 41.59 3.47
CA VAL A 339 -41.15 42.93 3.81
C VAL A 339 -40.17 43.67 4.72
N LYS A 340 -40.16 45.01 4.64
CA LYS A 340 -39.26 45.88 5.41
C LYS A 340 -40.05 46.97 6.15
N LEU A 341 -39.79 47.21 7.43
CA LEU A 341 -40.46 48.28 8.19
C LEU A 341 -39.95 49.64 7.70
N GLN A 342 -40.85 50.55 7.28
CA GLN A 342 -40.48 51.94 7.02
C GLN A 342 -40.00 52.58 8.33
N SER A 343 -38.82 53.20 8.28
CA SER A 343 -38.27 54.00 9.40
C SER A 343 -38.88 55.39 9.41
#